data_AF-A0A087UKA9-F1
#
_entry.id   AF-A0A087UKA9-F1
#
_cell.length_a   1.000
_cell.length_b   1.000
_cell.length_c   1.000
_cell.angle_alpha   90.00
_cell.angle_beta   90.00
_cell.angle_gamma   90.00
#
_symmetry.space_group_name_H-M   'P 1'
#
loop_
_entity.id
_entity.type
_entity.pdbx_description
1 polymer ?
#
loop_
_entity_poly.entity_id
_entity_poly.type
_entity_poly.pdbx_seq_one_letter_code
_entity_poly.pdbx_strand_id
1 'polypeptide(L)'
;MAYIPTAVLDGLFLYMAITSLNGNQMFERITLLFMEQTAYPPNHYIRRCPQRKIHIFTMCQVFQLAIMCFFGFSPWSYVKMVFPVIIFLLLPFRHKVVPCLVDGKYLEALDGEHQ
;
A
#
# COMPACT_ATOMS: atom_id res chain seq x y z
N MET A 1 12.79 -26.07 -23.90
CA MET A 1 12.55 -25.33 -22.64
C MET A 1 13.33 -25.92 -21.44
N ALA A 2 14.23 -26.89 -21.62
CA ALA A 2 14.94 -27.59 -20.54
C ALA A 2 16.37 -27.08 -20.24
N TYR A 3 16.73 -25.89 -20.74
CA TYR A 3 18.10 -25.33 -20.60
C TYR A 3 18.17 -24.08 -19.72
N ILE A 4 17.04 -23.59 -19.21
CA ILE A 4 17.01 -22.41 -18.34
C ILE A 4 17.02 -22.90 -16.89
N PRO A 5 18.06 -22.57 -16.10
CA PRO A 5 18.09 -22.94 -14.69
C PRO A 5 16.92 -22.28 -13.96
N THR A 6 16.22 -23.03 -13.11
CA THR A 6 15.13 -22.50 -12.27
C THR A 6 15.59 -21.32 -11.41
N ALA A 7 16.85 -21.33 -10.96
CA ALA A 7 17.46 -20.22 -10.22
C ALA A 7 17.43 -18.87 -10.97
N VAL A 8 17.51 -18.89 -12.31
CA VAL A 8 17.43 -17.66 -13.12
C VAL A 8 16.00 -17.11 -13.13
N LEU A 9 15.00 -18.00 -13.19
CA LEU A 9 13.59 -17.61 -13.12
C LEU A 9 13.24 -17.04 -11.75
N ASP A 10 13.71 -17.65 -10.66
CA ASP A 10 13.51 -17.13 -9.30
C ASP A 10 14.12 -15.73 -9.14
N GLY A 11 15.32 -15.52 -9.70
CA GLY A 11 15.96 -14.20 -9.75
C GLY A 11 15.14 -13.18 -10.54
N LEU A 12 14.57 -13.58 -11.68
CA LEU A 12 13.68 -12.73 -12.48
C LEU A 12 12.38 -12.42 -11.74
N PHE A 13 11.75 -13.39 -11.07
CA PHE A 13 10.56 -13.18 -10.27
C PHE A 13 10.81 -12.21 -9.10
N LEU A 14 11.95 -12.35 -8.42
CA LEU A 14 12.35 -11.41 -7.37
C LEU A 14 12.56 -9.99 -7.93
N TYR A 15 13.24 -9.86 -9.07
CA TYR A 15 13.43 -8.57 -9.72
C TYR A 15 12.09 -7.92 -10.13
N MET A 16 11.18 -8.70 -10.72
CA MET A 16 9.84 -8.22 -11.05
C MET A 16 9.05 -7.82 -9.80
N ALA A 17 9.12 -8.58 -8.71
CA ALA A 17 8.46 -8.25 -7.45
C ALA A 17 8.97 -6.91 -6.89
N ILE A 18 10.29 -6.70 -6.83
CA ILE A 18 10.88 -5.44 -6.34
C ILE A 18 10.53 -4.28 -7.26
N THR A 19 10.65 -4.47 -8.57
CA THR A 19 10.40 -3.40 -9.56
C THR A 19 8.92 -3.02 -9.58
N SER A 20 8.00 -3.95 -9.32
CA SER A 20 6.56 -3.68 -9.20
C SER A 20 6.18 -2.81 -7.99
N LEU A 21 7.04 -2.75 -6.96
CA LEU A 21 6.86 -1.86 -5.82
C LEU A 21 7.36 -0.43 -6.12
N ASN A 22 8.26 -0.29 -7.09
CA ASN A 22 8.80 1.00 -7.50
C ASN A 22 7.76 1.77 -8.33
N GLY A 23 7.41 3.00 -7.91
CA GLY A 23 6.30 3.78 -8.47
C GLY A 23 4.92 3.50 -7.84
N ASN A 24 4.85 2.64 -6.81
CA ASN A 24 3.63 2.49 -6.03
C ASN A 24 3.54 3.59 -4.96
N GLN A 25 2.59 4.53 -5.12
CA GLN A 25 2.38 5.64 -4.19
C GLN A 25 2.18 5.19 -2.73
N MET A 26 1.58 4.03 -2.48
CA MET A 26 1.42 3.49 -1.13
C MET A 26 2.79 3.09 -0.54
N PHE A 27 3.63 2.43 -1.36
CA PHE A 27 4.96 1.99 -0.94
C PHE A 27 5.90 3.17 -0.70
N GLU A 28 5.82 4.21 -1.53
CA GLU A 28 6.54 5.46 -1.31
C GLU A 28 6.15 6.10 0.03
N ARG A 29 4.85 6.17 0.35
CA ARG A 29 4.36 6.67 1.64
C ARG A 29 4.83 5.83 2.82
N ILE A 30 4.87 4.50 2.70
CA ILE A 30 5.41 3.61 3.74
C ILE A 30 6.92 3.84 3.92
N THR A 31 7.66 3.95 2.82
CA THR A 31 9.10 4.20 2.85
C THR A 31 9.40 5.55 3.52
N LEU A 32 8.60 6.58 3.25
CA LEU A 32 8.68 7.88 3.94
C LEU A 32 8.39 7.79 5.45
N LEU A 33 7.65 6.79 5.92
CA LEU A 33 7.45 6.55 7.36
C LEU A 33 8.66 5.91 8.04
N PHE A 34 9.39 5.06 7.31
CA PHE A 34 10.61 4.41 7.81
C PHE A 34 11.85 5.30 7.65
N MET A 35 11.80 6.31 6.77
CA MET A 35 12.86 7.31 6.62
C MET A 35 12.90 8.26 7.82
N GLU A 36 14.07 8.41 8.44
CA GLU A 36 14.28 9.38 9.52
C GLU A 36 14.05 10.82 9.05
N GLN A 37 13.41 11.63 9.89
CA GLN A 37 12.97 13.00 9.55
C GLN A 37 14.10 13.93 9.11
N THR A 38 15.33 13.62 9.49
CA THR A 38 16.54 14.40 9.19
C THR A 38 16.97 14.29 7.73
N ALA A 39 16.51 13.27 7.00
CA ALA A 39 16.93 13.00 5.63
C ALA A 39 15.90 13.42 4.56
N TYR A 40 14.84 14.16 4.92
CA TYR A 40 13.85 14.60 3.95
C TYR A 40 14.47 15.63 2.97
N PRO A 41 14.35 15.42 1.64
CA PRO A 41 14.75 16.42 0.67
C PRO A 41 13.88 17.69 0.81
N PRO A 42 14.43 18.89 0.56
CA PRO A 42 13.77 20.17 0.88
C PRO A 42 12.58 20.55 -0.02
N ASN A 43 12.03 19.62 -0.81
CA ASN A 43 10.94 19.90 -1.75
C ASN A 43 9.79 18.91 -1.65
N HIS A 44 8.58 19.51 -1.57
CA HIS A 44 7.26 18.99 -1.96
C HIS A 44 6.40 18.21 -0.92
N TYR A 45 5.13 18.61 -0.83
CA TYR A 45 3.99 18.15 0.02
C TYR A 45 4.10 18.03 1.55
N ILE A 46 5.28 17.73 2.10
CA ILE A 46 5.44 17.35 3.52
C ILE A 46 5.15 18.51 4.50
N ARG A 47 5.12 19.75 4.02
CA ARG A 47 4.94 20.96 4.84
C ARG A 47 3.48 21.45 4.97
N ARG A 48 2.53 20.89 4.21
CA ARG A 48 1.12 21.33 4.20
C ARG A 48 0.16 20.44 4.99
N CYS A 49 0.55 19.22 5.34
CA CYS A 49 -0.30 18.30 6.10
C CYS A 49 0.38 17.89 7.42
N PRO A 50 -0.35 17.82 8.54
CA PRO A 50 0.19 17.29 9.78
C PRO A 50 0.59 15.82 9.58
N GLN A 51 1.88 15.53 9.71
CA GLN A 51 2.52 14.21 9.59
C GLN A 51 1.75 13.08 10.30
N ARG A 52 1.14 13.38 11.46
CA ARG A 52 0.31 12.43 12.21
C ARG A 52 -0.89 11.89 11.42
N LYS A 53 -1.54 12.73 10.61
CA LYS A 53 -2.70 12.31 9.80
C LYS A 53 -2.28 11.42 8.64
N ILE A 54 -1.11 11.69 8.03
CA ILE A 54 -0.51 10.84 7.00
C ILE A 54 -0.14 9.47 7.60
N HIS A 55 0.47 9.45 8.78
CA HIS A 55 0.82 8.19 9.45
C HIS A 55 -0.40 7.34 9.78
N ILE A 56 -1.48 7.94 10.30
CA ILE A 56 -2.74 7.24 10.56
C ILE A 56 -3.35 6.66 9.28
N PHE A 57 -3.34 7.41 8.17
CA PHE A 57 -3.85 6.95 6.89
C PHE A 57 -3.02 5.78 6.34
N THR A 58 -1.70 5.91 6.30
CA THR A 58 -0.81 4.87 5.80
C THR A 58 -0.86 3.62 6.68
N MET A 59 -0.96 3.76 8.01
CA MET A 59 -1.15 2.62 8.92
C MET A 59 -2.49 1.92 8.67
N CYS A 60 -3.56 2.66 8.39
CA CYS A 60 -4.84 2.08 8.02
C CYS A 60 -4.75 1.31 6.69
N GLN A 61 -4.10 1.88 5.68
CA GLN A 61 -3.87 1.18 4.40
C GLN A 61 -3.02 -0.08 4.56
N VAL A 62 -1.94 -0.03 5.35
CA VAL A 62 -1.08 -1.19 5.63
C VAL A 62 -1.85 -2.26 6.39
N PHE A 63 -2.65 -1.88 7.39
CA PHE A 63 -3.52 -2.80 8.12
C PHE A 63 -4.53 -3.49 7.20
N GLN A 64 -5.15 -2.72 6.31
CA GLN A 64 -6.07 -3.24 5.30
C GLN A 64 -5.38 -4.25 4.36
N LEU A 65 -4.18 -3.92 3.88
CA LEU A 65 -3.37 -4.82 3.06
C LEU A 65 -2.99 -6.09 3.83
N ALA A 66 -2.59 -5.96 5.09
CA ALA A 66 -2.22 -7.11 5.94
C ALA A 66 -3.39 -8.07 6.14
N ILE A 67 -4.61 -7.54 6.38
CA ILE A 67 -5.83 -8.36 6.45
C ILE A 67 -6.03 -9.11 5.13
N MET A 68 -5.94 -8.41 3.99
CA MET A 68 -6.11 -9.02 2.68
C MET A 68 -5.05 -10.11 2.41
N CYS A 69 -3.78 -9.86 2.75
CA CYS A 69 -2.70 -10.83 2.65
C CYS A 69 -2.94 -12.04 3.54
N PHE A 70 -3.40 -11.86 4.78
CA PHE A 70 -3.70 -12.97 5.69
C PHE A 70 -4.77 -13.91 5.11
N PHE A 71 -5.84 -13.35 4.57
CA PHE A 71 -6.88 -14.14 3.91
C PHE A 71 -6.42 -14.75 2.59
N GLY A 72 -5.60 -14.04 1.80
CA GLY A 72 -5.04 -14.53 0.53
C GLY A 72 -4.01 -15.64 0.68
N PHE A 73 -3.16 -15.58 1.71
CA PHE A 73 -2.16 -16.61 2.05
C PHE A 73 -2.73 -17.76 2.87
N SER A 74 -3.99 -17.66 3.32
CA SER A 74 -4.63 -18.74 4.07
C SER A 74 -4.72 -20.01 3.19
N PRO A 75 -4.26 -21.17 3.68
CA PRO A 75 -4.24 -22.43 2.92
C PRO A 75 -5.64 -23.02 2.68
N TRP A 76 -6.68 -22.42 3.28
CA TRP A 76 -8.05 -22.91 3.24
C TRP A 76 -8.71 -22.57 1.89
N SER A 77 -9.04 -23.59 1.10
CA SER A 77 -9.68 -23.43 -0.22
C SER A 77 -10.99 -22.64 -0.19
N TYR A 78 -11.73 -22.70 0.93
CA TYR A 78 -12.94 -21.90 1.14
C TYR A 78 -12.67 -20.39 1.15
N VAL A 79 -11.52 -19.96 1.64
CA VAL A 79 -11.18 -18.54 1.78
C VAL A 79 -10.89 -17.92 0.41
N LYS A 80 -10.41 -18.71 -0.55
CA LYS A 80 -10.21 -18.27 -1.94
C LYS A 80 -11.53 -17.93 -2.66
N MET A 81 -12.62 -18.61 -2.32
CA MET A 81 -13.95 -18.28 -2.87
C MET A 81 -14.53 -16.99 -2.27
N VAL A 82 -14.16 -16.66 -1.03
CA VAL A 82 -14.63 -15.46 -0.32
C VAL A 82 -13.75 -14.24 -0.63
N PHE A 83 -12.55 -14.44 -1.19
CA PHE A 83 -11.63 -13.39 -1.59
C PHE A 83 -12.26 -12.24 -2.40
N PRO A 84 -13.03 -12.47 -3.49
CA PRO A 84 -13.70 -11.39 -4.21
C PRO A 84 -14.72 -10.62 -3.37
N VAL A 85 -15.39 -11.29 -2.42
CA VAL A 85 -16.32 -10.64 -1.48
C VAL A 85 -15.57 -9.74 -0.50
N ILE A 86 -14.39 -10.17 -0.04
CA ILE A 86 -13.51 -9.37 0.82
C ILE A 86 -13.05 -8.11 0.07
N ILE A 87 -12.63 -8.22 -1.19
CA ILE A 87 -12.31 -7.06 -2.05
C ILE A 87 -13.50 -6.12 -2.18
N PHE A 88 -14.69 -6.67 -2.38
CA PHE A 88 -15.91 -5.87 -2.45
C PHE A 88 -16.21 -5.14 -1.14
N LEU A 89 -15.92 -5.74 0.02
CA LEU A 89 -16.07 -5.11 1.35
C LEU A 89 -14.98 -4.07 1.63
N LEU A 90 -13.80 -4.21 1.03
CA LEU A 90 -12.69 -3.26 1.15
C LEU A 90 -13.02 -1.91 0.48
N LEU A 91 -13.86 -1.90 -0.57
CA LEU A 91 -14.33 -0.68 -1.24
C LEU A 91 -15.16 0.27 -0.35
N PRO A 92 -16.28 -0.16 0.28
CA PRO A 92 -17.03 0.68 1.19
C PRO A 92 -16.25 0.98 2.47
N PHE A 93 -15.37 0.07 2.91
CA PHE A 93 -14.48 0.34 4.04
C PHE A 93 -13.57 1.53 3.73
N ARG A 94 -12.92 1.55 2.56
CA ARG A 94 -12.14 2.72 2.10
C ARG A 94 -13.02 3.97 2.05
N HIS A 95 -14.19 3.91 1.43
CA HIS A 95 -14.99 5.11 1.18
C HIS A 95 -15.75 5.63 2.41
N LYS A 96 -15.98 4.83 3.46
CA LYS A 96 -16.70 5.26 4.67
C LYS A 96 -15.79 5.43 5.89
N VAL A 97 -14.83 4.53 6.11
CA VAL A 97 -14.00 4.54 7.32
C VAL A 97 -12.87 5.54 7.20
N VAL A 98 -12.23 5.62 6.04
CA VAL A 98 -11.11 6.55 5.80
C VAL A 98 -11.53 8.03 5.95
N PRO A 99 -12.64 8.52 5.35
CA PRO A 99 -13.09 9.90 5.55
C PRO A 99 -13.68 10.16 6.94
N CYS A 100 -14.06 9.11 7.69
CA CYS A 100 -14.45 9.26 9.10
C CYS A 100 -13.22 9.45 10.01
N LEU A 101 -12.07 8.87 9.65
CA LEU A 101 -10.84 8.92 10.45
C LEU A 101 -9.97 10.16 10.11
N VAL A 102 -10.03 10.62 8.86
CA VAL A 102 -9.23 11.73 8.31
C VAL A 102 -10.16 12.75 7.66
N ASP A 103 -10.04 14.01 8.07
CA ASP A 103 -10.81 15.14 7.52
C ASP A 103 -10.71 15.18 5.98
N GLY A 104 -11.87 15.33 5.31
CA GLY A 104 -11.98 15.28 3.85
C GLY A 104 -11.04 16.23 3.10
N LYS A 105 -10.72 17.39 3.69
CA LYS A 105 -9.75 18.36 3.13
C LYS A 105 -8.33 17.81 3.01
N TYR A 106 -7.90 16.94 3.93
CA TYR A 106 -6.59 16.31 3.86
C TYR A 106 -6.61 15.09 2.94
N LEU A 107 -7.75 14.39 2.91
CA LEU A 107 -8.00 13.25 2.03
C LEU A 107 -7.94 13.68 0.56
N GLU A 108 -8.54 14.83 0.22
CA GLU A 108 -8.46 15.43 -1.12
C GLU A 108 -7.05 15.93 -1.46
N ALA A 109 -6.28 16.41 -0.49
CA ALA A 109 -4.87 16.76 -0.70
C ALA A 109 -3.94 15.53 -0.83
N LEU A 110 -4.38 14.37 -0.35
CA LEU A 110 -3.65 13.08 -0.40
C LEU A 110 -4.07 12.22 -1.60
N ASP A 111 -5.33 12.25 -2.01
CA ASP A 111 -5.86 11.57 -3.21
C ASP A 111 -5.78 12.47 -4.45
N GLY A 112 -5.70 13.80 -4.27
CA GLY A 112 -5.50 14.78 -5.33
C GLY A 112 -4.10 14.70 -5.88
N GLU A 113 -3.96 14.01 -7.01
CA GLU A 113 -2.77 14.04 -7.85
C GLU A 113 -2.34 15.47 -8.14
N HIS A 114 -1.19 15.88 -7.59
CA HIS A 114 -0.35 16.86 -8.24
C HIS A 114 1.01 16.23 -8.53
N GLN A 115 1.04 15.64 -9.73
CA GLN A 115 2.16 15.50 -10.66
C GLN A 115 3.28 14.52 -10.31
#